data_AF-G2FST7-F1
#
_entry.id   AF-G2FST7-F1
#
_cell.length_a   1.000
_cell.length_b   1.000
_cell.length_c   1.000
_cell.angle_alpha   90.00
_cell.angle_beta   90.00
_cell.angle_gamma   90.00
#
_symmetry.space_group_name_H-M   'P 1'
#
loop_
_entity.id
_entity.type
_entity.pdbx_description
1 polymer ?
#
loop_
_entity_poly.entity_id
_entity_poly.type
_entity_poly.pdbx_seq_one_letter_code
_entity_poly.pdbx_strand_id
1 'polypeptide(L)'
;MGEAYILCKEYEKAIDYFTPLYRKNPEFDDIVYSILDALFALGKSERDFKWVTVPIIKRLNNEVSNFCYDYLKGKRKARSLEDVYCQLIDEGYLTFSEEELLNHLIEDGRFECQNDGGVYSTLLKVHRKSKLKS
;
A
#
# COMPACT_ATOMS: atom_id res chain seq x y z
N MET A 1 7.87 -21.63 6.16
CA MET A 1 9.20 -21.53 6.83
C MET A 1 9.76 -20.12 6.77
N GLY A 2 9.81 -19.46 5.60
CA GLY A 2 10.27 -18.06 5.50
C GLY A 2 9.47 -17.06 6.36
N GLU A 3 8.13 -17.12 6.33
CA GLU A 3 7.26 -16.29 7.20
C GLU A 3 7.54 -16.48 8.70
N ALA A 4 7.98 -17.68 9.12
CA ALA A 4 8.32 -17.93 10.51
C ALA A 4 9.56 -17.14 10.94
N TYR A 5 10.54 -16.94 10.05
CA TYR A 5 11.68 -16.06 10.32
C TYR A 5 11.25 -14.60 10.46
N ILE A 6 10.29 -14.14 9.64
CA ILE A 6 9.72 -12.78 9.75
C ILE A 6 9.02 -12.62 11.11
N LEU A 7 8.17 -13.59 11.50
CA LEU A 7 7.48 -13.58 12.80
C LEU A 7 8.44 -13.62 13.99
N CYS A 8 9.58 -14.31 13.85
CA CYS A 8 10.65 -14.34 14.85
C CYS A 8 11.60 -13.13 14.80
N LYS A 9 11.35 -12.14 13.93
CA LYS A 9 12.22 -10.97 13.69
C LYS A 9 13.64 -11.32 13.23
N GLU A 10 13.81 -12.49 12.65
CA GLU A 10 15.07 -12.98 12.07
C GLU A 10 15.16 -12.55 10.60
N TYR A 11 15.07 -11.24 10.34
CA TYR A 11 14.88 -10.67 9.01
C TYR A 11 16.02 -10.99 8.03
N GLU A 12 17.27 -11.02 8.50
CA GLU A 12 18.41 -11.40 7.65
C GLU A 12 18.30 -12.85 7.17
N LYS A 13 17.90 -13.78 8.05
CA LYS A 13 17.67 -15.17 7.68
C LYS A 13 16.46 -15.35 6.79
N ALA A 14 15.41 -14.53 6.97
CA ALA A 14 14.28 -14.50 6.05
C ALA A 14 14.76 -14.12 4.63
N ILE A 15 15.58 -13.06 4.50
CA ILE A 15 16.16 -12.65 3.22
C ILE A 15 17.01 -13.77 2.62
N ASP A 16 17.89 -14.41 3.39
CA ASP A 16 18.73 -15.51 2.92
C ASP A 16 17.89 -16.71 2.45
N TYR A 17 16.81 -17.02 3.17
CA TYR A 17 15.88 -18.10 2.81
C TYR A 17 15.11 -17.80 1.52
N PHE A 18 14.60 -16.57 1.36
CA PHE A 18 13.78 -16.18 0.22
C PHE A 18 14.59 -15.89 -1.04
N THR A 19 15.84 -15.44 -0.92
CA THR A 19 16.71 -15.11 -2.06
C THR A 19 16.79 -16.22 -3.13
N PRO A 20 17.10 -17.49 -2.82
CA PRO A 20 17.13 -18.54 -3.84
C PRO A 20 15.75 -18.88 -4.42
N LEU A 21 14.67 -18.66 -3.67
CA LEU A 21 13.30 -18.85 -4.17
C LEU A 21 12.92 -17.75 -5.17
N TYR A 22 13.23 -16.50 -4.83
CA TYR A 22 13.08 -15.35 -5.72
C TYR A 22 13.86 -15.53 -7.02
N ARG A 23 15.11 -16.02 -6.96
CA ARG A 23 15.91 -16.25 -8.18
C ARG A 23 15.30 -17.28 -9.13
N LYS A 24 14.49 -18.21 -8.60
CA LYS A 24 13.80 -19.23 -9.41
C LYS A 24 12.48 -18.72 -9.96
N ASN A 25 11.77 -17.88 -9.21
CA ASN A 25 10.44 -17.35 -9.56
C ASN A 25 10.37 -15.85 -9.22
N PRO A 26 11.05 -14.97 -9.99
CA PRO A 26 11.12 -13.55 -9.69
C PRO A 26 9.80 -12.80 -9.82
N GLU A 27 8.80 -13.42 -10.44
CA GLU A 27 7.44 -12.92 -10.65
C GLU A 27 6.46 -13.24 -9.51
N PHE A 28 6.90 -13.98 -8.48
CA PHE A 28 6.00 -14.37 -7.40
C PHE A 28 5.98 -13.32 -6.28
N ASP A 29 4.96 -12.46 -6.29
CA ASP A 29 4.83 -11.27 -5.45
C ASP A 29 4.94 -11.57 -3.95
N ASP A 30 4.42 -12.71 -3.46
CA ASP A 30 4.51 -13.08 -2.03
C ASP A 30 5.97 -13.17 -1.56
N ILE A 31 6.88 -13.67 -2.41
CA ILE A 31 8.32 -13.73 -2.09
C ILE A 31 8.92 -12.33 -2.14
N VAL A 32 8.55 -11.53 -3.14
CA VAL A 32 9.02 -10.15 -3.28
C VAL A 32 8.63 -9.33 -2.05
N TYR A 33 7.38 -9.42 -1.62
CA TYR A 33 6.82 -8.69 -0.50
C TYR A 33 7.45 -9.16 0.82
N SER A 34 7.65 -10.46 1.00
CA SER A 34 8.37 -11.01 2.16
C SER A 34 9.82 -10.48 2.29
N ILE A 35 10.51 -10.30 1.15
CA ILE A 35 11.86 -9.71 1.15
C ILE A 35 11.79 -8.21 1.46
N LEU A 36 10.82 -7.49 0.90
CA LEU A 36 10.62 -6.05 1.18
C LEU A 36 10.29 -5.81 2.66
N ASP A 37 9.40 -6.60 3.25
CA ASP A 37 9.07 -6.54 4.69
C ASP A 37 10.34 -6.69 5.55
N ALA A 38 11.16 -7.69 5.24
CA ALA A 38 12.40 -7.95 5.96
C ALA A 38 13.44 -6.82 5.78
N LEU A 39 13.55 -6.24 4.57
CA LEU A 39 14.42 -5.10 4.32
C LEU A 39 13.98 -3.86 5.12
N PHE A 40 12.71 -3.50 5.03
CA PHE A 40 12.19 -2.33 5.73
C PHE A 40 12.24 -2.49 7.24
N ALA A 41 11.99 -3.69 7.78
CA ALA A 41 12.15 -3.98 9.21
C ALA A 41 13.61 -3.84 9.70
N LEU A 42 14.59 -4.01 8.80
CA LEU A 42 16.01 -3.76 9.08
C LEU A 42 16.42 -2.30 8.87
N GLY A 43 15.51 -1.40 8.52
CA GLY A 43 15.81 -0.02 8.15
C GLY A 43 16.54 0.11 6.80
N LYS A 44 16.52 -0.94 5.97
CA LYS A 44 17.07 -0.94 4.61
C LYS A 44 15.99 -0.48 3.63
N SER A 45 16.42 -0.14 2.43
CA SER A 45 15.55 0.20 1.30
C SER A 45 15.45 -0.97 0.31
N GLU A 46 14.53 -0.87 -0.64
CA GLU A 46 14.45 -1.78 -1.77
C GLU A 46 15.75 -1.82 -2.59
N ARG A 47 16.58 -0.77 -2.53
CA ARG A 47 17.84 -0.71 -3.30
C ARG A 47 18.93 -1.59 -2.70
N ASP A 48 18.75 -2.05 -1.47
CA ASP A 48 19.71 -2.89 -0.75
C ASP A 48 19.58 -4.38 -1.12
N PHE A 49 18.69 -4.72 -2.04
CA PHE A 49 18.55 -6.06 -2.59
C PHE A 49 18.79 -6.08 -4.11
N LYS A 50 19.43 -7.16 -4.58
CA LYS A 50 19.79 -7.34 -6.00
C LYS A 50 18.62 -7.92 -6.79
N TRP A 51 17.55 -7.14 -6.98
CA TRP A 51 16.39 -7.57 -7.75
C TRP A 51 16.74 -7.98 -9.19
N VAL A 52 16.05 -8.99 -9.71
CA VAL A 52 16.02 -9.30 -11.15
C VAL A 52 15.14 -8.28 -11.86
N THR A 53 13.96 -8.02 -11.27
CA THR A 53 13.00 -7.01 -11.70
C THR A 53 12.71 -6.12 -10.50
N VAL A 54 12.89 -4.80 -10.67
CA VAL A 54 12.68 -3.84 -9.59
C VAL A 54 11.19 -3.84 -9.20
N PRO A 55 10.84 -4.08 -7.92
CA PRO A 55 9.45 -4.10 -7.50
C PRO A 55 8.82 -2.71 -7.58
N ILE A 56 7.52 -2.67 -7.86
CA ILE A 56 6.74 -1.44 -7.80
C ILE A 56 6.38 -1.18 -6.33
N ILE A 57 6.76 -0.01 -5.83
CA ILE A 57 6.57 0.38 -4.44
C ILE A 57 5.78 1.68 -4.40
N LYS A 58 4.64 1.66 -3.72
CA LYS A 58 3.80 2.83 -3.49
C LYS A 58 4.14 3.44 -2.14
N ARG A 59 4.31 4.76 -2.15
CA ARG A 59 4.58 5.59 -0.96
C ARG A 59 3.52 6.67 -0.89
N LEU A 60 3.18 7.11 0.32
CA LEU A 60 2.22 8.20 0.51
C LEU A 60 2.77 9.48 -0.14
N ASN A 61 2.13 9.87 -1.24
CA ASN A 61 2.47 11.03 -2.05
C ASN A 61 1.24 11.45 -2.87
N ASN A 62 1.43 12.46 -3.72
CA ASN A 62 0.34 12.96 -4.58
C ASN A 62 -0.14 11.93 -5.63
N GLU A 63 0.71 10.99 -6.05
CA GLU A 63 0.32 9.94 -7.00
C GLU A 63 -0.71 8.99 -6.35
N VAL A 64 -0.49 8.57 -5.10
CA VAL A 64 -1.46 7.78 -4.33
C VAL A 64 -2.77 8.56 -4.17
N SER A 65 -2.71 9.84 -3.78
CA SER A 65 -3.93 10.64 -3.66
C SER A 65 -4.67 10.78 -5.00
N ASN A 66 -3.95 10.96 -6.10
CA ASN A 66 -4.55 11.07 -7.43
C ASN A 66 -5.18 9.75 -7.87
N PHE A 67 -4.53 8.62 -7.60
CA PHE A 67 -5.10 7.30 -7.83
C PHE A 67 -6.41 7.11 -7.07
N CYS A 68 -6.42 7.39 -5.76
CA CYS A 68 -7.63 7.31 -4.94
C CYS A 68 -8.73 8.24 -5.46
N TYR A 69 -8.36 9.45 -5.86
CA TYR A 69 -9.29 10.42 -6.45
C TYR A 69 -9.92 9.87 -7.73
N ASP A 70 -9.12 9.36 -8.67
CA ASP A 70 -9.62 8.86 -9.95
C ASP A 70 -10.44 7.59 -9.79
N TYR A 71 -10.07 6.70 -8.86
CA TYR A 71 -10.87 5.52 -8.52
C TYR A 71 -12.25 5.90 -7.97
N LEU A 72 -12.32 6.89 -7.08
CA LEU A 72 -13.55 7.31 -6.41
C LEU A 72 -14.39 8.28 -7.26
N LYS A 73 -13.77 9.05 -8.16
CA LYS A 73 -14.43 10.05 -8.99
C LYS A 73 -15.47 9.40 -9.89
N GLY A 74 -16.70 9.87 -9.78
CA GLY A 74 -17.83 9.36 -10.57
C GLY A 74 -18.52 8.14 -9.95
N LYS A 75 -18.02 7.56 -8.86
CA LYS A 75 -18.75 6.53 -8.12
C LYS A 75 -19.96 7.17 -7.44
N ARG A 76 -21.15 6.57 -7.65
CA ARG A 76 -22.41 7.05 -7.05
C ARG A 76 -22.43 6.88 -5.53
N LYS A 77 -21.91 5.76 -5.05
CA LYS A 77 -21.82 5.40 -3.63
C LYS A 77 -20.38 5.57 -3.14
N ALA A 78 -20.22 5.92 -1.85
CA ALA A 78 -18.93 5.88 -1.19
C ALA A 78 -18.37 4.45 -1.19
N ARG A 79 -17.05 4.33 -1.07
CA ARG A 79 -16.32 3.06 -0.94
C ARG A 79 -15.68 2.97 0.43
N SER A 80 -15.54 1.77 0.98
CA SER A 80 -14.76 1.59 2.20
C SER A 80 -13.29 1.90 1.92
N LEU A 81 -12.56 2.31 2.96
CA LEU A 81 -11.11 2.44 2.92
C LEU A 81 -10.45 1.11 2.51
N GLU A 82 -10.96 -0.02 3.02
CA GLU A 82 -10.52 -1.36 2.62
C GLU A 82 -10.62 -1.57 1.09
N ASP A 83 -11.75 -1.22 0.47
CA ASP A 83 -11.93 -1.35 -0.98
C ASP A 83 -10.90 -0.51 -1.74
N VAL A 84 -10.66 0.73 -1.32
CA VAL A 84 -9.64 1.61 -1.92
C VAL A 84 -8.22 1.05 -1.72
N TYR A 85 -7.93 0.55 -0.52
CA TYR A 85 -6.63 -0.01 -0.17
C TYR A 85 -6.32 -1.28 -0.97
N CYS A 86 -7.30 -2.18 -1.15
CA CYS A 86 -7.16 -3.33 -2.02
C CYS A 86 -6.81 -2.95 -3.47
N GLN A 87 -7.42 -1.88 -4.01
CA GLN A 87 -7.04 -1.40 -5.35
C GLN A 87 -5.59 -0.90 -5.43
N LEU A 88 -5.04 -0.38 -4.33
CA LEU A 88 -3.64 0.03 -4.26
C LEU A 88 -2.70 -1.18 -4.17
N ILE A 89 -3.09 -2.25 -3.46
CA ILE A 89 -2.32 -3.50 -3.36
C ILE A 89 -2.11 -4.12 -4.76
N ASP A 90 -3.14 -4.07 -5.60
CA ASP A 90 -3.09 -4.57 -6.99
C ASP A 90 -2.06 -3.79 -7.84
N GLU A 91 -1.67 -2.57 -7.42
CA GLU A 91 -0.73 -1.71 -8.13
C GLU A 91 0.73 -1.85 -7.64
N GLY A 92 0.97 -2.57 -6.54
CA GLY A 92 2.30 -2.86 -6.01
C GLY A 92 2.38 -2.86 -4.48
N TYR A 93 3.60 -3.00 -3.96
CA TYR A 93 3.85 -3.06 -2.52
C TYR A 93 3.59 -1.70 -1.86
N LEU A 94 2.78 -1.68 -0.81
CA LEU A 94 2.46 -0.47 -0.05
C LEU A 94 3.40 -0.33 1.14
N THR A 95 4.07 0.81 1.28
CA THR A 95 4.93 1.10 2.45
C THR A 95 4.18 1.77 3.60
N PHE A 96 2.86 1.70 3.60
CA PHE A 96 1.98 2.43 4.51
C PHE A 96 0.77 1.56 4.82
N SER A 97 0.24 1.72 6.02
CA SER A 97 -1.00 1.09 6.49
C SER A 97 -2.25 1.82 6.02
N GLU A 98 -3.42 1.20 6.19
CA GLU A 98 -4.72 1.85 5.99
C GLU A 98 -4.87 3.11 6.86
N GLU A 99 -4.38 3.10 8.10
CA GLU A 99 -4.42 4.25 9.01
C GLU A 99 -3.64 5.44 8.46
N GLU A 100 -2.43 5.19 7.98
CA GLU A 100 -1.59 6.23 7.38
C GLU A 100 -2.20 6.73 6.06
N LEU A 101 -2.77 5.84 5.24
CA LEU A 101 -3.51 6.24 4.04
C LEU A 101 -4.70 7.13 4.39
N LEU A 102 -5.51 6.76 5.39
CA LEU A 102 -6.66 7.54 5.79
C LEU A 102 -6.25 8.94 6.24
N ASN A 103 -5.22 9.05 7.08
CA ASN A 103 -4.70 10.34 7.54
C ASN A 103 -4.21 11.18 6.35
N HIS A 104 -3.47 10.57 5.42
CA HIS A 104 -2.98 11.24 4.21
C HIS A 104 -4.12 11.76 3.33
N LEU A 105 -5.20 10.99 3.16
CA LEU A 105 -6.37 11.42 2.38
C LEU A 105 -7.19 12.51 3.09
N ILE A 106 -7.24 12.51 4.42
CA ILE A 106 -7.85 13.58 5.22
C ILE A 106 -7.07 14.90 5.02
N GLU A 107 -5.74 14.84 5.07
CA GLU A 107 -4.86 16.00 4.87
C GLU A 107 -4.93 16.56 3.46
N ASP A 108 -5.10 15.71 2.44
CA ASP A 108 -5.26 16.12 1.04
C ASP A 108 -6.51 17.00 0.81
N GLY A 109 -7.56 16.79 1.60
CA GLY A 109 -8.75 17.66 1.63
C GLY A 109 -9.68 17.55 0.42
N ARG A 110 -9.39 16.69 -0.57
CA ARG A 110 -10.33 16.38 -1.67
C ARG A 110 -11.38 15.32 -1.31
N PHE A 111 -11.23 14.66 -0.17
CA PHE A 111 -12.01 13.49 0.22
C PHE A 111 -12.95 13.78 1.40
N GLU A 112 -14.19 13.31 1.27
CA GLU A 112 -15.15 13.16 2.35
C GLU A 112 -14.90 11.79 3.00
N CYS A 113 -14.51 11.83 4.28
CA CYS A 113 -14.29 10.63 5.09
C CYS A 113 -15.38 10.58 6.17
N GLN A 114 -16.21 9.54 6.13
CA GLN A 114 -17.19 9.26 7.17
C GLN A 114 -16.73 8.02 7.93
N ASN A 115 -16.34 8.22 9.19
CA ASN A 115 -15.97 7.12 10.07
C ASN A 115 -17.15 6.78 10.99
N ASP A 116 -17.84 5.70 10.66
CA ASP A 116 -18.96 5.11 11.37
C ASP A 116 -18.61 3.74 11.99
N GLY A 117 -17.30 3.43 12.12
CA GLY A 117 -16.81 2.16 12.64
C GLY A 117 -15.29 2.14 12.88
N GLY A 118 -14.64 1.05 12.45
CA GLY A 118 -13.18 0.95 12.43
C GLY A 118 -12.57 1.58 11.18
N VAL A 119 -11.25 1.79 11.20
CA VAL A 119 -10.48 2.44 10.11
C VAL A 119 -10.84 1.83 8.74
N TYR A 120 -10.83 0.51 8.62
CA TYR A 120 -11.14 -0.24 7.40
C TYR A 120 -12.54 0.04 6.83
N SER A 121 -13.53 0.26 7.71
CA SER A 121 -14.92 0.54 7.32
C SER A 121 -15.20 2.00 6.98
N THR A 122 -14.23 2.90 7.21
CA THR A 122 -14.36 4.33 6.89
C THR A 122 -14.82 4.49 5.44
N LEU A 123 -15.93 5.19 5.24
CA LEU A 123 -16.47 5.45 3.92
C LEU A 123 -15.80 6.68 3.31
N LEU A 124 -15.24 6.49 2.12
CA LEU A 124 -14.53 7.48 1.32
C LEU A 124 -15.35 7.89 0.10
N LYS A 125 -15.35 9.19 -0.17
CA LYS A 125 -15.90 9.77 -1.39
C LYS A 125 -15.13 11.02 -1.76
N VAL A 126 -15.11 11.37 -3.05
CA VAL A 126 -14.58 12.67 -3.48
C VAL A 126 -15.61 13.76 -3.23
N HIS A 127 -15.18 14.91 -2.71
CA HIS A 127 -16.01 16.10 -2.68
C HIS A 127 -16.59 16.38 -4.07
N ARG A 128 -17.91 16.60 -4.13
CA ARG A 128 -18.49 17.17 -5.35
C ARG A 128 -17.86 18.55 -5.51
N LYS A 129 -17.34 18.88 -6.70
CA LYS A 129 -17.14 20.29 -7.06
C LYS A 129 -18.49 20.98 -6.82
N SER A 130 -18.60 21.71 -5.73
CA SER A 130 -19.67 22.68 -5.58
C SER A 130 -19.55 23.54 -6.84
N LYS A 131 -20.66 23.74 -7.53
CA LYS A 131 -20.73 24.84 -8.49
C LYS A 131 -20.28 26.06 -7.71
N LEU A 132 -19.04 26.51 -7.89
CA LEU A 132 -18.68 27.88 -7.55
C LEU A 132 -19.70 28.70 -8.30
N LYS A 133 -20.66 29.26 -7.56
CA LYS A 133 -21.54 30.29 -8.08
C LYS A 133 -20.62 31.49 -8.35
N SER A 134 -20.09 31.56 -9.57
CA SER A 134 -19.79 32.85 -10.19
C SER A 134 -21.09 33.50 -10.63
#